data_AF-A0A1A9IS64-F1
#
_entry.id   AF-A0A1A9IS64-F1
#
_cell.length_a   1.000
_cell.length_b   1.000
_cell.length_c   1.000
_cell.angle_alpha   90.00
_cell.angle_beta   90.00
_cell.angle_gamma   90.00
#
_symmetry.space_group_name_H-M   'P 1'
#
loop_
_entity.id
_entity.type
_entity.pdbx_description
1 polymer ?
#
loop_
_entity_poly.entity_id
_entity_poly.type
_entity_poly.pdbx_seq_one_letter_code
_entity_poly.pdbx_strand_id
1 'polypeptide(L)' 'MSYVNPDPDPDRTTGLEPGGGVPPGETPPAESSMPEAGPREPEATSRGWAATPLTLILLLVLLIAAGLLGYALVLIR' A
#
# COMPACT_ATOMS: atom_id res chain seq x y z
N MET A 1 -18.82 -2.45 21.12
CA MET A 1 -17.63 -2.10 20.32
C MET A 1 -16.70 -1.31 21.22
N SER A 2 -15.49 -1.80 21.52
CA SER A 2 -14.48 -1.01 22.24
C SER A 2 -13.72 -0.19 21.20
N TYR A 3 -13.68 1.13 21.36
CA TYR A 3 -12.89 2.01 20.50
C TYR A 3 -11.46 2.04 21.05
N VAL A 4 -10.48 1.73 20.21
CA VAL A 4 -9.06 1.92 20.55
C VAL A 4 -8.72 3.35 20.16
N ASN A 5 -8.39 4.18 21.14
CA ASN A 5 -7.84 5.50 20.85
C ASN A 5 -6.42 5.33 20.29
N PRO A 6 -6.15 5.75 19.05
CA PRO A 6 -4.79 5.68 18.49
C PRO A 6 -3.87 6.74 19.12
N ASP A 7 -4.44 7.76 19.76
CA ASP A 7 -3.68 8.85 20.35
C ASP A 7 -2.87 8.38 21.56
N PRO A 8 -1.62 8.88 21.71
CA PRO A 8 -0.83 8.61 22.89
C PRO A 8 -1.51 9.09 24.17
N ASP A 9 -1.28 8.36 25.27
CA ASP A 9 -1.85 8.67 26.58
C ASP A 9 -1.36 10.05 27.06
N PRO A 10 -2.26 11.03 27.32
CA PRO A 10 -1.88 12.37 27.77
C PRO A 10 -1.16 12.35 29.13
N ASP A 11 -1.41 11.35 29.97
CA ASP A 11 -0.75 11.25 31.28
C ASP A 11 0.70 10.74 31.17
N ARG A 12 1.11 10.26 29.99
CA ARG A 12 2.40 9.61 29.76
C ARG A 12 3.20 10.21 28.60
N THR A 13 2.69 11.29 28.00
CA THR A 13 3.26 11.85 26.77
C THR A 13 3.37 13.37 26.88
N THR A 14 4.60 13.87 26.90
CA THR A 14 4.91 15.30 26.95
C THR A 14 4.40 16.04 25.71
N GLY A 15 3.93 17.27 25.89
CA GLY A 15 3.50 18.14 24.79
C GLY A 15 2.02 18.00 24.42
N LEU A 16 1.26 17.20 25.17
CA LEU A 16 -0.20 17.08 25.08
C LEU A 16 -0.93 17.97 26.10
N GLU A 17 -0.20 18.72 26.93
CA GLU A 17 -0.78 19.68 27.87
C GLU A 17 -1.49 20.82 27.11
N PRO A 18 -2.54 21.43 27.69
CA PRO A 18 -3.21 22.59 27.12
C PRO A 18 -2.21 23.72 26.81
N GLY A 19 -1.89 23.93 25.54
CA GLY A 19 -0.80 24.81 25.10
C GLY A 19 0.12 24.21 24.03
N GLY A 20 0.15 22.87 23.89
CA GLY A 20 0.68 22.17 22.71
C GLY A 20 2.17 22.41 22.41
N GLY A 21 3.00 22.54 23.45
CA GLY A 21 4.41 22.86 23.33
C GLY A 21 5.32 21.74 23.85
N VAL A 22 6.45 21.54 23.19
CA VAL A 22 7.47 20.55 23.57
C VAL A 22 8.76 21.31 23.88
N PRO A 23 9.48 21.05 24.99
CA PRO A 23 10.71 21.76 25.29
C PRO A 23 11.78 21.61 24.19
N PRO A 24 12.65 22.62 23.99
CA PRO A 24 13.76 22.50 23.05
C PRO A 24 14.66 21.31 23.38
N GLY A 25 14.89 20.43 22.41
CA GLY A 25 15.71 19.22 22.56
C GLY A 25 14.90 17.94 22.85
N GLU A 26 13.62 18.06 23.16
CA GLU A 26 12.70 16.92 23.27
C GLU A 26 12.04 16.63 21.91
N THR A 27 11.67 15.36 21.67
CA THR A 27 10.96 14.98 20.43
C THR A 27 9.46 15.22 20.62
N PRO A 28 8.77 15.89 19.67
CA PRO A 28 7.32 16.07 19.73
C PRO A 28 6.53 14.75 19.83
N PRO A 29 5.32 14.78 20.42
CA PRO A 29 4.48 13.59 20.53
C PRO A 29 4.18 13.01 19.15
N ALA A 30 4.20 11.68 19.06
CA ALA A 30 3.93 10.98 17.81
C ALA A 30 2.47 11.17 17.37
N GLU A 31 2.27 11.53 16.11
CA GLU A 31 0.97 11.59 15.47
C GLU A 31 0.53 10.16 15.11
N SER A 32 -0.66 9.74 15.53
CA SER A 32 -1.18 8.41 15.23
C SER A 32 -2.23 8.50 14.12
N SER A 33 -1.96 7.90 12.96
CA SER A 33 -2.80 8.12 11.76
C SER A 33 -3.92 7.08 11.54
N MET A 34 -3.94 5.95 12.25
CA MET A 34 -5.01 4.94 12.08
C MET A 34 -5.10 4.05 13.35
N PRO A 35 -6.25 3.98 14.04
CA PRO A 35 -6.51 2.86 14.94
C PRO A 35 -6.92 1.67 14.08
N GLU A 36 -6.12 0.59 14.13
CA GLU A 36 -6.39 -0.69 13.46
C GLU A 36 -6.35 -0.60 11.91
N ALA A 37 -5.75 -1.59 11.25
CA ALA A 37 -6.03 -1.79 9.82
C ALA A 37 -7.44 -2.38 9.75
N GLY A 38 -8.36 -1.76 9.01
CA GLY A 38 -9.76 -2.19 8.93
C GLY A 38 -9.95 -3.72 8.77
N PRO A 39 -11.14 -4.27 9.10
CA PRO A 39 -11.37 -5.71 9.19
C PRO A 39 -10.70 -6.47 8.06
N ARG A 40 -10.01 -7.58 8.37
CA ARG A 40 -9.48 -8.44 7.32
C ARG A 40 -10.68 -8.93 6.51
N GLU A 41 -10.74 -8.51 5.24
CA GLU A 41 -11.72 -8.94 4.25
C GLU A 41 -11.06 -10.00 3.33
N PRO A 42 -10.88 -11.26 3.77
CA PRO A 42 -10.29 -12.29 2.92
C PRO A 42 -11.14 -12.57 1.67
N GLU A 43 -12.44 -12.27 1.72
CA GLU A 43 -13.36 -12.35 0.59
C GLU A 43 -13.27 -11.16 -0.38
N ALA A 44 -12.68 -10.02 0.00
CA ALA A 44 -12.54 -8.86 -0.91
C ALA A 44 -11.65 -9.16 -2.12
N THR A 45 -10.79 -10.18 -2.01
CA THR A 45 -10.03 -10.69 -3.16
C THR A 45 -10.88 -11.72 -3.90
N SER A 46 -11.69 -11.25 -4.85
CA SER A 46 -12.41 -12.17 -5.72
C SER A 46 -11.40 -12.92 -6.61
N ARG A 47 -11.32 -14.24 -6.45
CA ARG A 47 -10.31 -15.13 -7.06
C ARG A 47 -10.17 -14.98 -8.59
N GLY A 48 -11.20 -14.47 -9.27
CA GLY A 48 -11.20 -14.26 -10.73
C GLY A 48 -10.51 -12.99 -11.21
N TRP A 49 -10.38 -11.94 -10.39
CA TRP A 49 -9.89 -10.64 -10.84
C TRP A 49 -8.39 -10.61 -11.15
N ALA A 50 -7.60 -11.54 -10.64
CA ALA A 50 -6.18 -11.64 -10.98
C ALA A 50 -5.92 -12.45 -12.26
N ALA A 51 -6.69 -13.51 -12.49
CA ALA A 51 -6.41 -14.47 -13.55
C ALA A 51 -6.68 -13.90 -14.95
N THR A 52 -7.86 -13.31 -15.16
CA THR A 52 -8.26 -12.76 -16.47
C THR A 52 -7.31 -11.69 -17.01
N PRO A 53 -6.97 -10.60 -16.27
CA PRO A 53 -6.04 -9.60 -16.78
C PRO A 53 -4.64 -10.17 -16.98
N LEU A 54 -4.17 -11.07 -16.11
CA LEU A 54 -2.87 -11.72 -16.29
C LEU A 54 -2.80 -12.53 -17.59
N THR A 55 -3.84 -13.32 -17.91
CA THR A 55 -3.89 -14.08 -19.15
C THR A 55 -3.89 -13.17 -20.38
N LEU A 56 -4.63 -12.06 -20.36
CA LEU A 56 -4.63 -11.07 -21.46
C LEU A 56 -3.26 -10.43 -21.67
N ILE A 57 -2.58 -10.06 -20.58
CA ILE A 57 -1.23 -9.48 -20.63
C ILE A 57 -0.24 -10.50 -21.23
N LEU A 58 -0.27 -11.76 -20.77
CA LEU A 58 0.61 -12.80 -21.29
C LEU A 58 0.40 -13.05 -22.79
N LEU A 59 -0.86 -13.04 -23.25
CA LEU A 59 -1.18 -13.21 -24.66
C LEU A 59 -0.64 -12.05 -25.50
N LEU A 60 -0.81 -10.81 -25.02
CA LEU A 60 -0.26 -9.62 -25.68
C LEU A 60 1.27 -9.67 -25.77
N VAL A 61 1.95 -10.04 -24.67
CA VAL A 61 3.41 -10.18 -24.63
C VAL A 61 3.90 -11.20 -25.65
N LEU A 62 3.25 -12.36 -25.75
CA LEU A 62 3.57 -13.39 -26.74
C LEU A 62 3.42 -12.87 -28.18
N LEU A 63 2.36 -12.10 -28.44
CA LEU A 63 2.08 -11.54 -29.77
C LEU A 63 3.18 -10.54 -30.18
N ILE A 64 3.56 -9.64 -29.26
CA ILE A 64 4.64 -8.68 -29.49
C ILE A 64 5.98 -9.41 -29.68
N ALA A 65 6.30 -10.38 -28.81
CA ALA A 65 7.53 -11.15 -28.90
C ALA A 65 7.64 -11.89 -30.24
N ALA A 66 6.57 -12.52 -30.71
CA ALA A 66 6.54 -13.18 -32.02
C ALA A 66 6.78 -12.19 -33.18
N GLY A 67 6.17 -11.00 -33.11
CA GLY A 67 6.38 -9.93 -34.09
C GLY A 67 7.84 -9.44 -34.12
N LEU A 68 8.44 -9.23 -32.95
CA LEU A 68 9.84 -8.83 -32.83
C LEU A 68 10.80 -9.92 -33.34
N LEU A 69 10.53 -11.20 -33.04
CA LEU A 69 11.30 -12.32 -33.57
C LEU A 69 11.21 -12.37 -35.10
N GLY A 70 10.01 -12.21 -35.66
CA GLY A 70 9.80 -12.15 -37.11
C GLY A 70 10.58 -11.00 -37.75
N TYR A 71 10.50 -9.80 -37.15
CA TYR A 71 11.25 -8.63 -37.59
C TYR A 71 12.77 -8.86 -37.55
N ALA A 72 13.30 -9.41 -36.45
CA ALA A 72 14.71 -9.72 -36.32
C ALA A 72 15.19 -10.74 -37.37
N LEU A 73 14.39 -11.78 -37.64
CA LEU A 73 14.69 -12.75 -38.69
C LEU A 73 14.71 -12.14 -40.09
N VAL A 74 13.81 -11.19 -40.38
CA VAL A 74 13.83 -10.44 -41.64
C VAL A 74 15.07 -9.55 -41.73
N LEU A 75 15.47 -8.91 -40.63
CA LEU A 75 16.61 -8.00 -40.58
C LEU A 75 17.97 -8.70 -40.73
N ILE A 76 18.10 -9.95 -40.27
CA ILE A 76 19.35 -10.73 -40.32
C ILE A 76 19.55 -11.44 -41.68
N ARG A 77 18.49 -11.53 -42.49
CA ARG A 77 18.56 -12.07 -43.86
C ARG A 77 19.10 -11.05 -44.84
#